data_AF-A0A816GQT6-F1
#
_entry.id   AF-A0A816GQT6-F1
#
_cell.length_a   1.000
_cell.length_b   1.000
_cell.length_c   1.000
_cell.angle_alpha   90.00
_cell.angle_beta   90.00
_cell.angle_gamma   90.00
#
_symmetry.space_group_name_H-M   'P 1'
#
loop_
_entity.id
_entity.type
_entity.pdbx_description
1 polymer ?
#
loop_
_entity_poly.entity_id
_entity_poly.type
_entity_poly.pdbx_seq_one_letter_code
_entity_poly.pdbx_strand_id
1 'polypeptide(L)'
;MQAKLETNKKIVTCLNGYCQHGCDKDIYLSQIKNWEDRFQRDAVKSVQIPKQLQDIIPFAETLNPLINVHCWRVYLNSETATSVQRSEEAENEWRMGDNSFLRSSLLYLNDKEVDIPCATTEAKNKNCLDILEEVIRCFKQFVDGIRRICTSLQHIPVKHILQLFSSIQHAENDLELLKPFLDPKAQQQLVCILSFCKSSVQIRHVCIGLEQLHSKLSIAYDSTLFAAILTVTESTTGEECTSIYEEYRKQIKEHFSDNILTFISYYSSSSDLFEFLHSLTADDIYNLQEAVNDWDETLVNTKTVFDFAIVKTFIDRSYEAICVKQQQLKDQPFQLKLLNNCFAEVWKNDQFKDLLKCLESSSLSVTSIKRIHLELTDKEQSKRRQIVDILQKSTICFVRILHYDATFDVNVELPPGQTTTTDTKKRAKLLLADISELRDRARLLEYSSNVNNRKKSQADSEHEKERLQNFVEFAALIESTIEYLTNLYTSGHPSVGNFLQGTKSFLCIDGKYDELQQDNTKLTILLKDWETNLCNMYETHISLTYFSDDQFWQIEDYIYRRSSLADPGYHLLKYIG
;
A
#
# COMPACT_ATOMS: atom_id res chain seq x y z
N MET A 1 12.52 -14.05 -59.22
CA MET A 1 11.14 -14.45 -58.93
C MET A 1 10.61 -13.69 -57.71
N GLN A 2 11.25 -13.82 -56.55
CA GLN A 2 10.85 -13.19 -55.28
C GLN A 2 10.75 -11.66 -55.32
N ALA A 3 11.72 -10.97 -55.93
CA ALA A 3 11.73 -9.50 -56.03
C ALA A 3 10.51 -8.91 -56.78
N LYS A 4 10.00 -9.59 -57.82
CA LYS A 4 8.83 -9.11 -58.59
C LYS A 4 7.53 -9.26 -57.78
N LEU A 5 7.40 -10.34 -56.99
CA LEU A 5 6.27 -10.54 -56.08
C LEU A 5 6.29 -9.56 -54.90
N GLU A 6 7.48 -9.26 -54.35
CA GLU A 6 7.62 -8.21 -53.32
C GLU A 6 7.24 -6.83 -53.85
N THR A 7 7.63 -6.51 -55.09
CA THR A 7 7.28 -5.23 -55.73
C THR A 7 5.77 -5.07 -55.86
N ASN A 8 5.05 -6.12 -56.26
CA ASN A 8 3.58 -6.08 -56.32
C ASN A 8 2.94 -5.88 -54.95
N LYS A 9 3.41 -6.61 -53.93
CA LYS A 9 2.91 -6.42 -52.56
C LYS A 9 3.11 -4.98 -52.10
N LYS A 10 4.26 -4.36 -52.39
CA LYS A 10 4.51 -2.95 -52.10
C LYS A 10 3.52 -2.03 -52.83
N ILE A 11 3.24 -2.27 -54.11
CA ILE A 11 2.27 -1.46 -54.87
C ILE A 11 0.85 -1.59 -54.27
N VAL A 12 0.41 -2.80 -53.96
CA VAL A 12 -0.91 -3.05 -53.33
C VAL A 12 -1.01 -2.33 -51.99
N THR A 13 0.01 -2.45 -51.14
CA THR A 13 0.06 -1.75 -49.85
C THR A 13 -0.02 -0.23 -50.01
N CYS A 14 0.71 0.33 -50.97
CA CYS A 14 0.70 1.77 -51.25
C CYS A 14 -0.68 2.27 -51.71
N LEU A 15 -1.28 1.57 -52.67
CA LEU A 15 -2.62 1.89 -53.20
C LEU A 15 -3.71 1.75 -52.14
N ASN A 16 -3.60 0.75 -51.27
CA ASN A 16 -4.54 0.57 -50.16
C ASN A 16 -4.35 1.60 -49.05
N GLY A 17 -3.11 2.02 -48.78
CA GLY A 17 -2.80 3.00 -47.75
C GLY A 17 -3.15 4.44 -48.14
N TYR A 18 -2.90 4.86 -49.39
CA TYR A 18 -3.00 6.27 -49.77
C TYR A 18 -4.06 6.57 -50.83
N CYS A 19 -4.43 5.60 -51.67
CA CYS A 19 -5.32 5.82 -52.82
C CYS A 19 -6.73 5.26 -52.60
N GLN A 20 -7.21 5.17 -51.35
CA GLN A 20 -8.49 4.54 -51.02
C GLN A 20 -9.69 5.10 -51.82
N HIS A 21 -9.62 6.35 -52.28
CA HIS A 21 -10.66 7.03 -53.04
C HIS A 21 -10.28 7.35 -54.51
N GLY A 22 -9.16 6.83 -55.01
CA GLY A 22 -8.74 7.05 -56.40
C GLY A 22 -9.73 6.41 -57.38
N CYS A 23 -10.18 7.17 -58.38
CA CYS A 23 -11.22 6.73 -59.32
C CYS A 23 -10.81 5.53 -60.19
N ASP A 24 -9.50 5.30 -60.34
CA ASP A 24 -8.87 4.22 -61.10
C ASP A 24 -8.19 3.16 -60.22
N LYS A 25 -8.38 3.20 -58.89
CA LYS A 25 -7.79 2.21 -57.95
C LYS A 25 -8.14 0.78 -58.34
N ASP A 26 -9.40 0.51 -58.65
CA ASP A 26 -9.89 -0.82 -59.02
C ASP A 26 -9.30 -1.30 -60.35
N ILE A 27 -8.93 -0.37 -61.25
CA ILE A 27 -8.23 -0.67 -62.50
C ILE A 27 -6.83 -1.17 -62.17
N TYR A 28 -6.10 -0.49 -61.29
CA TYR A 28 -4.78 -0.92 -60.82
C TYR A 28 -4.81 -2.27 -60.10
N LEU A 29 -5.76 -2.48 -59.18
CA LEU A 29 -5.91 -3.76 -58.48
C LEU A 29 -6.25 -4.92 -59.44
N SER A 30 -7.10 -4.67 -60.44
CA SER A 30 -7.42 -5.65 -61.49
C SER A 30 -6.22 -5.98 -62.36
N GLN A 31 -5.38 -4.99 -62.68
CA GLN A 31 -4.13 -5.20 -63.42
C GLN A 31 -3.10 -6.00 -62.62
N ILE A 32 -2.98 -5.74 -61.32
CA ILE A 32 -2.11 -6.51 -60.41
C ILE A 32 -2.56 -7.97 -60.36
N LYS A 33 -3.86 -8.22 -60.17
CA LYS A 33 -4.43 -9.57 -60.18
C LYS A 33 -4.21 -10.31 -61.51
N ASN A 34 -4.50 -9.64 -62.63
CA ASN A 34 -4.27 -10.20 -63.96
C ASN A 34 -2.78 -10.49 -64.23
N TRP A 35 -1.89 -9.67 -63.70
CA TRP A 35 -0.45 -9.90 -63.78
C TRP A 35 -0.01 -11.08 -62.91
N GLU A 36 -0.51 -11.19 -61.68
CA GLU A 36 -0.21 -12.30 -60.77
C GLU A 36 -0.66 -13.64 -61.37
N ASP A 37 -1.86 -13.66 -61.97
CA ASP A 37 -2.38 -14.84 -62.65
C ASP A 37 -1.55 -15.24 -63.88
N ARG A 38 -0.91 -14.29 -64.58
CA ARG A 38 0.03 -14.56 -65.68
C ARG A 38 1.40 -14.99 -65.15
N PHE A 39 1.86 -14.36 -64.08
CA PHE A 39 3.12 -14.68 -63.41
C PHE A 39 3.14 -16.10 -62.83
N GLN A 40 1.98 -16.62 -62.41
CA GLN A 40 1.82 -18.01 -61.97
C GLN A 40 1.73 -19.03 -63.12
N ARG A 41 1.29 -18.62 -64.31
CA ARG A 41 1.06 -19.50 -65.47
C ARG A 41 2.22 -19.56 -66.45
N ASP A 42 2.96 -18.47 -66.63
CA ASP A 42 3.99 -18.32 -67.65
C ASP A 42 5.42 -18.46 -67.08
N ALA A 43 6.40 -18.71 -67.95
CA ALA A 43 7.81 -18.75 -67.55
C ALA A 43 8.26 -17.40 -66.96
N VAL A 44 8.70 -17.38 -65.69
CA VAL A 44 9.03 -16.19 -64.86
C VAL A 44 9.88 -15.09 -65.54
N LYS A 45 10.67 -15.45 -66.56
CA LYS A 45 11.51 -14.50 -67.32
C LYS A 45 10.74 -13.67 -68.37
N SER A 46 9.61 -14.15 -68.90
CA SER A 46 8.84 -13.45 -69.95
C SER A 46 7.84 -12.43 -69.41
N VAL A 47 7.43 -12.54 -68.15
CA VAL A 47 6.41 -11.68 -67.55
C VAL A 47 7.05 -10.37 -67.05
N GLN A 48 6.77 -9.27 -67.74
CA GLN A 48 7.18 -7.92 -67.33
C GLN A 48 6.08 -7.24 -66.52
N ILE A 49 6.46 -6.36 -65.59
CA ILE A 49 5.51 -5.53 -64.84
C ILE A 49 4.90 -4.50 -65.80
N PRO A 50 3.57 -4.36 -65.89
CA PRO A 50 2.90 -3.37 -66.72
C PRO A 50 3.44 -1.97 -66.49
N LYS A 51 3.62 -1.19 -67.56
CA LYS A 51 4.18 0.17 -67.50
C LYS A 51 3.46 1.07 -66.48
N GLN A 52 2.12 1.00 -66.45
CA GLN A 52 1.28 1.73 -65.49
C GLN A 52 1.57 1.38 -64.02
N LEU A 53 1.96 0.12 -63.74
CA LEU A 53 2.38 -0.30 -62.40
C LEU A 53 3.83 0.11 -62.12
N GLN A 54 4.68 0.21 -63.15
CA GLN A 54 6.05 0.72 -63.01
C GLN A 54 6.07 2.18 -62.54
N ASP A 55 5.09 2.99 -62.98
CA ASP A 55 4.97 4.39 -62.59
C ASP A 55 4.63 4.57 -61.08
N ILE A 56 4.03 3.56 -60.43
CA ILE A 56 3.70 3.60 -58.99
C ILE A 56 4.86 3.12 -58.10
N ILE A 57 5.79 2.31 -58.63
CA ILE A 57 6.89 1.72 -57.85
C ILE A 57 7.67 2.77 -57.03
N PRO A 58 8.10 3.92 -57.59
CA PRO A 58 8.85 4.93 -56.83
C PRO A 58 8.06 5.49 -55.64
N PHE A 59 6.74 5.63 -55.78
CA PHE A 59 5.85 6.08 -54.71
C PHE A 59 5.72 5.03 -53.62
N ALA A 60 5.53 3.76 -54.01
CA ALA A 60 5.43 2.64 -53.09
C ALA A 60 6.73 2.42 -52.29
N GLU A 61 7.89 2.63 -52.90
CA GLU A 61 9.18 2.53 -52.20
C GLU A 61 9.36 3.66 -51.17
N THR A 62 8.84 4.85 -51.46
CA THR A 62 8.98 6.03 -50.59
C THR A 62 7.94 6.07 -49.47
N LEU A 63 6.68 5.76 -49.76
CA LEU A 63 5.55 6.02 -48.86
C LEU A 63 5.16 4.83 -47.98
N ASN A 64 5.43 3.58 -48.40
CA ASN A 64 5.08 2.40 -47.61
C ASN A 64 5.72 2.35 -46.22
N PRO A 65 7.02 2.72 -46.03
CA PRO A 65 7.62 2.77 -44.71
C PRO A 65 6.89 3.70 -43.73
N LEU A 66 6.13 4.66 -44.25
CA LEU A 66 5.47 5.72 -43.50
C LEU A 66 4.02 5.39 -43.13
N ILE A 67 3.44 4.32 -43.68
CA ILE A 67 2.02 3.97 -43.46
C ILE A 67 1.71 3.79 -41.97
N ASN A 68 2.69 3.34 -41.19
CA ASN A 68 2.53 3.12 -39.75
C ASN A 68 3.08 4.27 -38.88
N VAL A 69 3.58 5.35 -39.48
CA VAL A 69 4.09 6.51 -38.75
C VAL A 69 2.90 7.37 -38.32
N HIS A 70 2.62 7.40 -37.02
CA HIS A 70 1.43 8.04 -36.48
C HIS A 70 1.45 9.56 -36.69
N CYS A 71 2.56 10.23 -36.40
CA CYS A 71 2.68 11.68 -36.60
C CYS A 71 2.54 12.11 -38.08
N TRP A 72 3.02 11.29 -39.03
CA TRP A 72 2.83 11.52 -40.47
C TRP A 72 1.36 11.44 -40.86
N ARG A 73 0.63 10.45 -40.36
CA ARG A 73 -0.81 10.30 -40.64
C ARG A 73 -1.61 11.48 -40.11
N VAL A 74 -1.30 11.93 -38.90
CA VAL A 74 -1.96 13.10 -38.31
C VAL A 74 -1.66 14.36 -39.13
N TYR A 75 -0.41 14.56 -39.55
CA TYR A 75 -0.04 15.69 -40.43
C TYR A 75 -0.75 15.65 -41.78
N LEU A 76 -0.79 14.47 -42.43
CA LEU A 76 -1.46 14.29 -43.72
C LEU A 76 -2.97 14.58 -43.61
N ASN A 77 -3.60 14.16 -42.51
CA ASN A 77 -5.02 14.44 -42.25
C ASN A 77 -5.28 15.93 -42.00
N SER A 78 -4.37 16.66 -41.33
CA SER A 78 -4.55 18.10 -41.11
C SER A 78 -4.39 18.93 -42.38
N GLU A 79 -3.43 18.59 -43.24
CA GLU A 79 -3.25 19.31 -44.51
C GLU A 79 -4.42 19.09 -45.48
N THR A 80 -4.99 17.88 -45.46
CA THR A 80 -6.11 17.51 -46.33
C THR A 80 -7.46 18.04 -45.82
N ALA A 81 -7.59 18.30 -44.51
CA ALA A 81 -8.74 19.01 -43.95
C ALA A 81 -8.70 20.52 -44.26
N THR A 82 -7.50 21.12 -44.32
CA THR A 82 -7.36 22.58 -44.48
C THR A 82 -7.46 23.05 -45.93
N SER A 83 -7.29 22.15 -46.91
CA SER A 83 -7.53 22.46 -48.34
C SER A 83 -9.01 22.72 -48.67
N VAL A 84 -9.94 22.31 -47.80
CA VAL A 84 -11.39 22.53 -47.95
C VAL A 84 -11.82 23.95 -47.52
N GLN A 85 -10.99 24.68 -46.78
CA GLN A 85 -11.28 26.05 -46.33
C GLN A 85 -10.57 27.16 -47.12
N ARG A 86 -9.71 26.83 -48.10
CA ARG A 86 -9.02 27.82 -48.94
C ARG A 86 -9.79 28.15 -50.24
N SER A 87 -11.06 28.54 -50.14
CA SER A 87 -11.75 29.22 -51.27
C SER A 87 -11.96 30.71 -51.07
N GLU A 88 -11.73 31.28 -49.89
CA GLU A 88 -11.77 32.73 -49.68
C GLU A 88 -10.64 33.13 -48.71
N GLU A 89 -9.86 34.14 -49.12
CA GLU A 89 -8.80 34.81 -48.33
C GLU A 89 -7.48 34.05 -48.13
N ALA A 90 -6.62 34.09 -49.14
CA ALA A 90 -5.19 33.81 -48.97
C ALA A 90 -4.35 34.85 -49.71
N GLU A 91 -3.90 35.87 -48.99
CA GLU A 91 -2.64 36.57 -49.24
C GLU A 91 -2.40 37.55 -48.07
N ASN A 92 -1.83 37.08 -46.94
CA ASN A 92 -0.88 37.86 -46.12
C ASN A 92 -0.34 37.21 -44.81
N GLU A 93 -0.79 36.05 -44.33
CA GLU A 93 -0.32 35.51 -43.03
C GLU A 93 0.73 34.39 -43.12
N TRP A 94 1.87 34.67 -43.76
CA TRP A 94 3.11 33.86 -43.58
C TRP A 94 4.30 34.67 -43.08
N ARG A 95 4.09 35.97 -42.80
CA ARG A 95 5.08 36.84 -42.18
C ARG A 95 4.58 37.26 -40.81
N MET A 96 4.89 36.47 -39.79
CA MET A 96 5.17 36.87 -38.41
C MET A 96 5.19 35.58 -37.57
N GLY A 97 6.24 35.40 -36.78
CA GLY A 97 6.53 34.16 -36.06
C GLY A 97 5.60 33.89 -34.89
N ASP A 98 4.39 33.40 -35.18
CA ASP A 98 3.50 32.80 -34.18
C ASP A 98 2.99 31.44 -34.67
N ASN A 99 3.36 30.37 -33.95
CA ASN A 99 2.93 28.99 -34.15
C ASN A 99 1.47 28.80 -33.66
N SER A 100 0.53 29.58 -34.17
CA SER A 100 -0.89 29.50 -33.83
C SER A 100 -1.66 28.45 -34.65
N PHE A 101 -1.15 28.04 -35.81
CA PHE A 101 -1.82 27.12 -36.73
C PHE A 101 -1.94 25.67 -36.20
N LEU A 102 -0.98 25.22 -35.39
CA LEU A 102 -1.03 23.88 -34.78
C LEU A 102 -2.01 23.80 -33.58
N ARG A 103 -2.61 24.92 -33.16
CA ARG A 103 -3.39 25.00 -31.93
C ARG A 103 -4.88 24.71 -32.11
N SER A 104 -5.43 24.84 -33.32
CA SER A 104 -6.87 24.72 -33.58
C SER A 104 -7.31 23.32 -34.03
N SER A 105 -6.45 22.51 -34.63
CA SER A 105 -6.86 21.24 -35.27
C SER A 105 -6.56 19.96 -34.46
N LEU A 106 -5.82 20.05 -33.34
CA LEU A 106 -5.40 18.88 -32.54
C LEU A 106 -6.29 18.57 -31.33
N LEU A 107 -7.33 19.37 -31.05
CA LEU A 107 -8.18 19.20 -29.86
C LEU A 107 -9.28 18.12 -29.99
N TYR A 108 -9.36 17.37 -31.08
CA TYR A 108 -10.52 16.49 -31.35
C TYR A 108 -10.26 15.06 -31.84
N LEU A 109 -9.03 14.54 -31.76
CA LEU A 109 -8.76 13.16 -32.20
C LEU A 109 -8.08 12.34 -31.09
N ASN A 110 -8.89 11.84 -30.16
CA ASN A 110 -8.49 10.82 -29.16
C ASN A 110 -9.06 9.44 -29.53
N ASP A 111 -8.19 8.42 -29.45
CA ASP A 111 -8.43 7.00 -29.17
C ASP A 111 -9.57 6.25 -29.89
N LYS A 112 -9.64 6.37 -31.21
CA LYS A 112 -10.19 5.29 -32.04
C LYS A 112 -9.16 4.93 -33.09
N GLU A 113 -9.15 3.68 -33.55
CA GLU A 113 -8.44 3.28 -34.77
C GLU A 113 -8.73 4.34 -35.83
N VAL A 114 -7.76 5.23 -36.04
CA VAL A 114 -7.91 6.31 -36.98
C VAL A 114 -7.74 5.61 -38.31
N ASP A 115 -8.82 5.19 -38.96
CA ASP A 115 -8.80 4.99 -40.41
C ASP A 115 -8.34 6.32 -41.02
N ILE A 116 -7.48 6.29 -42.04
CA ILE A 116 -7.02 7.51 -42.74
C ILE A 116 -8.26 8.19 -43.33
N PRO A 117 -8.81 9.27 -42.75
CA PRO A 117 -10.00 9.90 -43.31
C PRO A 117 -9.52 11.08 -44.13
N CYS A 118 -9.50 10.92 -45.45
CA CYS A 118 -9.10 12.00 -46.34
C CYS A 118 -10.27 12.45 -47.22
N ALA A 119 -10.84 13.60 -46.82
CA ALA A 119 -11.57 14.61 -47.58
C ALA A 119 -12.68 14.21 -48.58
N THR A 120 -13.77 14.97 -48.42
CA THR A 120 -14.98 15.19 -49.20
C THR A 120 -14.94 15.02 -50.72
N THR A 121 -16.13 14.83 -51.27
CA THR A 121 -16.66 14.88 -52.66
C THR A 121 -15.80 15.33 -53.86
N GLU A 122 -14.76 16.15 -53.70
CA GLU A 122 -13.79 16.50 -54.75
C GLU A 122 -12.70 15.45 -54.98
N ALA A 123 -12.40 14.61 -53.99
CA ALA A 123 -11.46 13.49 -54.14
C ALA A 123 -11.96 12.39 -55.09
N LYS A 124 -13.27 12.34 -55.38
CA LYS A 124 -13.90 11.30 -56.22
C LYS A 124 -13.49 11.33 -57.70
N ASN A 125 -12.80 12.38 -58.15
CA ASN A 125 -12.37 12.53 -59.54
C ASN A 125 -10.84 12.51 -59.75
N LYS A 126 -10.02 12.39 -58.69
CA LYS A 126 -8.56 12.30 -58.83
C LYS A 126 -8.13 10.86 -59.12
N ASN A 127 -7.20 10.71 -60.06
CA ASN A 127 -6.60 9.41 -60.33
C ASN A 127 -5.56 9.06 -59.24
N CYS A 128 -5.16 7.80 -59.14
CA CYS A 128 -4.25 7.33 -58.10
C CYS A 128 -2.86 7.99 -58.20
N LEU A 129 -2.38 8.34 -59.40
CA LEU A 129 -1.10 9.03 -59.58
C LEU A 129 -1.15 10.45 -59.02
N ASP A 130 -2.21 11.22 -59.32
CA ASP A 130 -2.41 12.58 -58.81
C ASP A 130 -2.43 12.59 -57.27
N ILE A 131 -3.12 11.61 -56.67
CA ILE A 131 -3.17 11.44 -55.21
C ILE A 131 -1.77 11.15 -54.66
N LEU A 132 -1.02 10.22 -55.26
CA LEU A 132 0.32 9.86 -54.80
C LEU A 132 1.33 11.00 -54.98
N GLU A 133 1.21 11.80 -56.04
CA GLU A 133 2.02 13.01 -56.25
C GLU A 133 1.74 14.07 -55.18
N GLU A 134 0.47 14.29 -54.84
CA GLU A 134 0.08 15.19 -53.76
C GLU A 134 0.58 14.71 -52.40
N VAL A 135 0.45 13.41 -52.11
CA VAL A 135 0.96 12.80 -50.88
C VAL A 135 2.49 12.92 -50.78
N ILE A 136 3.24 12.71 -51.86
CA ILE A 136 4.69 12.94 -51.88
C ILE A 136 5.04 14.42 -51.66
N ARG A 137 4.28 15.35 -52.26
CA ARG A 137 4.49 16.79 -52.04
C ARG A 137 4.29 17.16 -50.57
N CYS A 138 3.22 16.67 -49.95
CA CYS A 138 2.97 16.85 -48.52
C CYS A 138 4.05 16.20 -47.66
N PHE A 139 4.54 15.02 -48.05
CA PHE A 139 5.62 14.33 -47.34
C PHE A 139 6.93 15.13 -47.37
N LYS A 140 7.29 15.71 -48.52
CA LYS A 140 8.46 16.59 -48.61
C LYS A 140 8.35 17.80 -47.68
N GLN A 141 7.16 18.42 -47.61
CA GLN A 141 6.91 19.53 -46.69
C GLN A 141 7.04 19.12 -45.22
N PHE A 142 6.50 17.94 -44.86
CA PHE A 142 6.63 17.37 -43.53
C PHE A 142 8.09 17.12 -43.14
N VAL A 143 8.86 16.46 -44.02
CA VAL A 143 10.28 16.18 -43.80
C VAL A 143 11.09 17.48 -43.68
N ASP A 144 10.82 18.47 -44.53
CA ASP A 144 11.50 19.76 -44.45
C ASP A 144 11.15 20.51 -43.15
N GLY A 145 9.91 20.38 -42.66
CA GLY A 145 9.50 20.88 -41.35
C GLY A 145 10.28 20.22 -40.21
N ILE A 146 10.39 18.88 -40.22
CA ILE A 146 11.17 18.15 -39.22
C ILE A 146 12.65 18.55 -39.28
N ARG A 147 13.23 18.66 -40.49
CA ARG A 147 14.63 19.09 -40.65
C ARG A 147 14.88 20.47 -40.08
N ARG A 148 13.98 21.43 -40.31
CA ARG A 148 14.10 22.79 -39.73
C ARG A 148 14.09 22.77 -38.21
N ILE A 149 13.26 21.94 -37.60
CA ILE A 149 13.23 21.78 -36.13
C ILE A 149 14.50 21.10 -35.66
N CYS A 150 14.99 20.09 -36.38
CA CYS A 150 16.25 19.41 -36.07
C CYS A 150 17.47 20.34 -36.16
N THR A 151 17.51 21.27 -37.12
CA THR A 151 18.64 22.21 -37.25
C THR A 151 18.63 23.31 -36.19
N SER A 152 17.50 23.55 -35.53
CA SER A 152 17.33 24.56 -34.49
C SER A 152 16.97 23.97 -33.13
N LEU A 153 17.17 22.65 -32.97
CA LEU A 153 16.76 21.88 -31.80
C LEU A 153 17.37 22.41 -30.49
N GLN A 154 18.54 23.04 -30.58
CA GLN A 154 19.22 23.64 -29.43
C GLN A 154 18.47 24.84 -28.85
N HIS A 155 17.78 25.60 -29.69
CA HIS A 155 17.15 26.88 -29.30
C HIS A 155 15.62 26.82 -29.30
N ILE A 156 15.04 25.73 -29.80
CA ILE A 156 13.60 25.55 -29.83
C ILE A 156 13.10 24.98 -28.48
N PRO A 157 12.01 25.53 -27.94
CA PRO A 157 11.29 24.95 -26.80
C PRO A 157 10.79 23.52 -27.05
N VAL A 158 10.86 22.67 -26.02
CA VAL A 158 10.36 21.28 -26.05
C VAL A 158 8.93 21.18 -26.58
N LYS A 159 8.06 22.16 -26.28
CA LYS A 159 6.69 22.23 -26.80
C LYS A 159 6.59 22.05 -28.32
N HIS A 160 7.48 22.71 -29.08
CA HIS A 160 7.44 22.65 -30.54
C HIS A 160 8.01 21.32 -31.07
N ILE A 161 8.88 20.67 -30.29
CA ILE A 161 9.35 19.32 -30.58
C ILE A 161 8.22 18.32 -30.33
N LEU A 162 7.48 18.47 -29.24
CA LEU A 162 6.31 17.63 -28.95
C LEU A 162 5.18 17.82 -29.96
N GLN A 163 5.02 19.02 -30.53
CA GLN A 163 4.08 19.25 -31.63
C GLN A 163 4.34 18.41 -32.88
N LEU A 164 5.58 17.92 -33.09
CA LEU A 164 5.88 16.96 -34.16
C LEU A 164 5.29 15.58 -33.89
N PHE A 165 5.01 15.24 -32.63
CA PHE A 165 4.52 13.93 -32.20
C PHE A 165 3.17 14.10 -31.52
N SER A 166 2.09 13.91 -32.28
CA SER A 166 0.70 14.02 -31.79
C SER A 166 0.40 13.15 -30.57
N SER A 167 1.12 12.03 -30.40
CA SER A 167 1.05 11.16 -29.22
C SER A 167 2.45 10.76 -28.77
N ILE A 168 2.79 11.10 -27.52
CA ILE A 168 4.08 10.75 -26.91
C ILE A 168 4.28 9.23 -26.79
N GLN A 169 3.19 8.45 -26.75
CA GLN A 169 3.25 6.98 -26.67
C GLN A 169 3.78 6.35 -27.96
N HIS A 170 3.47 6.96 -29.12
CA HIS A 170 3.92 6.51 -30.43
C HIS A 170 5.23 7.16 -30.88
N ALA A 171 5.68 8.22 -30.21
CA ALA A 171 6.79 9.07 -30.64
C ALA A 171 8.12 8.32 -30.84
N GLU A 172 8.45 7.35 -29.98
CA GLU A 172 9.67 6.54 -30.12
C GLU A 172 9.63 5.64 -31.36
N ASN A 173 8.47 5.02 -31.65
CA ASN A 173 8.29 4.20 -32.85
C ASN A 173 8.30 5.05 -34.12
N ASP A 174 7.63 6.21 -34.08
CA ASP A 174 7.62 7.17 -35.18
C ASP A 174 9.04 7.67 -35.49
N LEU A 175 9.83 7.96 -34.45
CA LEU A 175 11.21 8.42 -34.62
C LEU A 175 12.12 7.35 -35.25
N GLU A 176 11.98 6.08 -34.87
CA GLU A 176 12.73 4.98 -35.51
C GLU A 176 12.38 4.82 -36.99
N LEU A 177 11.11 4.98 -37.37
CA LEU A 177 10.67 4.93 -38.77
C LEU A 177 11.11 6.16 -39.57
N LEU A 178 11.26 7.32 -38.91
CA LEU A 178 11.74 8.56 -39.52
C LEU A 178 13.27 8.68 -39.57
N LYS A 179 14.00 7.79 -38.89
CA LYS A 179 15.46 7.73 -38.85
C LYS A 179 16.18 7.94 -40.19
N PRO A 180 15.74 7.37 -41.33
CA PRO A 180 16.43 7.57 -42.61
C PRO A 180 16.44 9.02 -43.11
N PHE A 181 15.58 9.88 -42.56
CA PHE A 181 15.39 11.26 -43.00
C PHE A 181 16.03 12.30 -42.07
N LEU A 182 16.61 11.84 -40.95
CA LEU A 182 17.15 12.69 -39.88
C LEU A 182 18.67 12.60 -39.81
N ASP A 183 19.30 13.70 -39.36
CA ASP A 183 20.70 13.68 -39.00
C ASP A 183 20.92 12.84 -37.72
N PRO A 184 21.98 12.01 -37.63
CA PRO A 184 22.23 11.15 -36.47
C PRO A 184 22.32 11.90 -35.14
N LYS A 185 22.88 13.11 -35.12
CA LYS A 185 22.99 13.93 -33.91
C LYS A 185 21.62 14.44 -33.48
N ALA A 186 20.82 14.94 -34.43
CA ALA A 186 19.46 15.38 -34.17
C ALA A 186 18.57 14.22 -33.68
N GLN A 187 18.75 13.03 -34.25
CA GLN A 187 18.06 11.83 -33.81
C GLN A 187 18.35 11.52 -32.34
N GLN A 188 19.62 11.51 -31.93
CA GLN A 188 20.00 11.22 -30.54
C GLN A 188 19.38 12.20 -29.55
N GLN A 189 19.38 13.49 -29.88
CA GLN A 189 18.77 14.53 -29.03
C GLN A 189 17.24 14.36 -28.95
N LEU A 190 16.57 14.06 -30.07
CA LEU A 190 15.13 13.79 -30.09
C LEU A 190 14.77 12.57 -29.23
N VAL A 191 15.55 11.49 -29.30
CA VAL A 191 15.36 10.31 -28.42
C VAL A 191 15.43 10.74 -26.95
N CYS A 192 16.45 11.51 -26.55
CA CYS A 192 16.59 11.99 -25.18
C CYS A 192 15.37 12.80 -24.72
N ILE A 193 14.95 13.78 -25.52
CA ILE A 193 13.82 14.65 -25.18
C ILE A 193 12.51 13.86 -25.07
N LEU A 194 12.24 12.96 -26.02
CA LEU A 194 11.03 12.16 -26.03
C LEU A 194 10.99 11.16 -24.87
N SER A 195 12.10 10.46 -24.60
CA SER A 195 12.19 9.54 -23.47
C SER A 195 12.08 10.26 -22.13
N PHE A 196 12.62 11.48 -22.00
CA PHE A 196 12.36 12.33 -20.83
C PHE A 196 10.88 12.68 -20.70
N CYS A 197 10.26 13.19 -21.76
CA CYS A 197 8.86 13.64 -21.71
C CYS A 197 7.90 12.49 -21.39
N LYS A 198 8.11 11.31 -22.01
CA LYS A 198 7.34 10.08 -21.78
C LYS A 198 7.37 9.62 -20.33
N SER A 199 8.51 9.75 -19.65
CA SER A 199 8.70 9.32 -18.26
C SER A 199 8.80 10.49 -17.27
N SER A 200 8.43 11.70 -17.68
CA SER A 200 8.70 12.94 -16.91
C SER A 200 8.11 12.92 -15.51
N VAL A 201 6.89 12.39 -15.36
CA VAL A 201 6.21 12.24 -14.06
C VAL A 201 6.99 11.28 -13.15
N GLN A 202 7.36 10.11 -13.66
CA GLN A 202 8.14 9.12 -12.90
C GLN A 202 9.52 9.66 -12.52
N ILE A 203 10.22 10.30 -13.45
CA ILE A 203 11.54 10.91 -13.21
C ILE A 203 11.47 11.96 -12.10
N ARG A 204 10.44 12.82 -12.12
CA ARG A 204 10.22 13.81 -11.06
C ARG A 204 9.98 13.14 -9.70
N HIS A 205 9.12 12.12 -9.64
CA HIS A 205 8.89 11.38 -8.40
C HIS A 205 10.14 10.65 -7.90
N VAL A 206 10.99 10.12 -8.79
CA VAL A 206 12.28 9.54 -8.42
C VAL A 206 13.18 10.59 -7.75
N CYS A 207 13.31 11.78 -8.34
CA CYS A 207 14.15 12.84 -7.78
C CYS A 207 13.63 13.33 -6.43
N ILE A 208 12.32 13.57 -6.30
CA ILE A 208 11.69 13.97 -5.04
C ILE A 208 11.83 12.84 -4.00
N GLY A 209 11.65 11.58 -4.39
CA GLY A 209 11.77 10.42 -3.50
C GLY A 209 13.21 10.25 -2.97
N LEU A 210 14.22 10.46 -3.83
CA LEU A 210 15.62 10.49 -3.41
C LEU A 210 15.89 11.63 -2.43
N GLU A 211 15.42 12.85 -2.72
CA GLU A 211 15.55 13.99 -1.82
C GLU A 211 14.94 13.71 -0.43
N GLN A 212 13.74 13.15 -0.39
CA GLN A 212 13.08 12.77 0.87
C GLN A 212 13.85 11.66 1.62
N LEU A 213 14.35 10.65 0.91
CA LEU A 213 15.20 9.59 1.49
C LEU A 213 16.50 10.17 2.07
N HIS A 214 17.15 11.07 1.35
CA HIS A 214 18.36 11.74 1.80
C HIS A 214 18.11 12.59 3.05
N SER A 215 17.01 13.37 3.06
CA SER A 215 16.59 14.13 4.24
C SER A 215 16.33 13.22 5.43
N LYS A 216 15.65 12.08 5.23
CA LYS A 216 15.34 11.12 6.29
C LYS A 216 16.58 10.48 6.89
N LEU A 217 17.56 10.15 6.04
CA LEU A 217 18.80 9.49 6.43
C LEU A 217 19.89 10.49 6.86
N SER A 218 19.63 11.80 6.81
CA SER A 218 20.60 12.86 7.10
C SER A 218 21.88 12.77 6.27
N ILE A 219 21.71 12.46 4.99
CA ILE A 219 22.82 12.27 4.05
C ILE A 219 23.01 13.52 3.19
N ALA A 220 24.23 14.05 3.17
CA ALA A 220 24.60 15.15 2.27
C ALA A 220 24.63 14.67 0.80
N TYR A 221 23.94 15.39 -0.09
CA TYR A 221 23.94 15.15 -1.53
C TYR A 221 23.86 16.47 -2.30
N ASP A 222 24.28 16.45 -3.57
CA ASP A 222 24.16 17.59 -4.47
C ASP A 222 22.75 17.64 -5.07
N SER A 223 21.96 18.63 -4.65
CA SER A 223 20.57 18.80 -5.10
C SER A 223 20.42 19.53 -6.44
N THR A 224 21.51 19.97 -7.06
CA THR A 224 21.48 20.76 -8.29
C THR A 224 20.78 20.03 -9.45
N LEU A 225 21.05 18.74 -9.63
CA LEU A 225 20.41 17.92 -10.67
C LEU A 225 18.90 17.76 -10.42
N PHE A 226 18.49 17.55 -9.16
CA PHE A 226 17.08 17.36 -8.82
C PHE A 226 16.29 18.66 -9.03
N ALA A 227 16.86 19.79 -8.60
CA ALA A 227 16.29 21.11 -8.86
C ALA A 227 16.17 21.38 -10.37
N ALA A 228 17.21 21.08 -11.15
CA ALA A 228 17.19 21.24 -12.60
C ALA A 228 16.06 20.44 -13.26
N ILE A 229 15.88 19.16 -12.89
CA ILE A 229 14.81 18.29 -13.40
C ILE A 229 13.41 18.84 -13.08
N LEU A 230 13.22 19.39 -11.88
CA LEU A 230 11.93 19.97 -11.46
C LEU A 230 11.60 21.25 -12.23
N THR A 231 12.61 21.99 -12.70
CA THR A 231 12.43 23.20 -13.51
C THR A 231 12.19 22.94 -15.00
N VAL A 232 12.39 21.70 -15.49
CA VAL A 232 12.11 21.38 -16.89
C VAL A 232 10.62 21.49 -17.18
N THR A 233 10.28 22.35 -18.14
CA THR A 233 8.92 22.64 -18.60
C THR A 233 8.85 22.54 -20.12
N GLU A 234 7.66 22.65 -20.71
CA GLU A 234 7.52 22.69 -22.17
C GLU A 234 8.22 23.90 -22.82
N SER A 235 8.49 24.96 -22.05
CA SER A 235 9.27 26.14 -22.49
C SER A 235 10.78 25.94 -22.44
N THR A 236 11.28 24.90 -21.78
CA THR A 236 12.70 24.58 -21.71
C THR A 236 13.23 24.27 -23.12
N THR A 237 14.45 24.71 -23.42
CA THR A 237 15.07 24.47 -24.73
C THR A 237 15.45 23.00 -24.91
N GLY A 238 15.52 22.53 -26.16
CA GLY A 238 15.89 21.14 -26.44
C GLY A 238 17.31 20.78 -25.96
N GLU A 239 18.26 21.73 -26.02
CA GLU A 239 19.62 21.53 -25.52
C GLU A 239 19.66 21.36 -23.99
N GLU A 240 18.99 22.24 -23.26
CA GLU A 240 18.89 22.19 -21.81
C GLU A 240 18.17 20.92 -21.34
N CYS A 241 17.04 20.57 -21.96
CA CYS A 241 16.32 19.33 -21.65
C CYS A 241 17.19 18.08 -21.91
N THR A 242 17.92 18.06 -23.03
CA THR A 242 18.82 16.93 -23.37
C THR A 242 19.93 16.82 -22.34
N SER A 243 20.61 17.92 -22.00
CA SER A 243 21.71 17.93 -21.04
C SER A 243 21.26 17.47 -19.65
N ILE A 244 20.11 17.96 -19.17
CA ILE A 244 19.55 17.55 -17.88
C ILE A 244 19.20 16.05 -17.88
N TYR A 245 18.59 15.54 -18.95
CA TYR A 245 18.22 14.13 -19.04
C TYR A 245 19.43 13.19 -19.16
N GLU A 246 20.46 13.59 -19.92
CA GLU A 246 21.70 12.82 -20.01
C GLU A 246 22.41 12.73 -18.66
N GLU A 247 22.43 13.83 -17.89
CA GLU A 247 23.00 13.82 -16.55
C GLU A 247 22.16 12.97 -15.58
N TYR A 248 20.82 13.05 -15.64
CA TYR A 248 19.92 12.14 -14.91
C TYR A 248 20.22 10.67 -15.23
N ARG A 249 20.39 10.36 -16.52
CA ARG A 249 20.61 9.00 -16.96
C ARG A 249 21.93 8.45 -16.41
N LYS A 250 22.99 9.24 -16.54
CA LYS A 250 24.34 8.88 -16.07
C LYS A 250 24.41 8.76 -14.55
N GLN A 251 23.81 9.68 -13.79
CA GLN A 251 23.91 9.68 -12.33
C GLN A 251 22.90 8.77 -11.63
N ILE A 252 21.75 8.48 -12.25
CA ILE A 252 20.63 7.78 -11.61
C ILE A 252 20.22 6.56 -12.41
N LYS A 253 19.72 6.73 -13.64
CA LYS A 253 19.10 5.63 -14.40
C LYS A 253 20.05 4.45 -14.64
N GLU A 254 21.34 4.70 -14.89
CA GLU A 254 22.34 3.65 -15.11
C GLU A 254 22.81 2.97 -13.82
N HIS A 255 22.52 3.56 -12.66
CA HIS A 255 22.94 3.06 -11.36
C HIS A 255 21.87 2.28 -10.60
N PHE A 256 20.60 2.53 -10.87
CA PHE A 256 19.47 1.87 -10.21
C PHE A 256 18.74 0.92 -11.16
N SER A 257 18.19 -0.18 -10.63
CA SER A 257 17.27 -1.02 -11.41
C SER A 257 15.90 -0.36 -11.53
N ASP A 258 15.15 -0.70 -12.59
CA ASP A 258 13.80 -0.16 -12.81
C ASP A 258 12.85 -0.43 -11.62
N ASN A 259 13.00 -1.57 -10.94
CA ASN A 259 12.23 -1.90 -9.75
C ASN A 259 12.53 -0.94 -8.58
N ILE A 260 13.81 -0.63 -8.36
CA ILE A 260 14.21 0.29 -7.29
C ILE A 260 13.81 1.73 -7.64
N LEU A 261 13.95 2.14 -8.91
CA LEU A 261 13.44 3.43 -9.38
C LEU A 261 11.93 3.55 -9.18
N THR A 262 11.18 2.47 -9.44
CA THR A 262 9.73 2.43 -9.19
C THR A 262 9.43 2.54 -7.69
N PHE A 263 10.17 1.84 -6.83
CA PHE A 263 10.05 1.99 -5.37
C PHE A 263 10.33 3.42 -4.90
N ILE A 264 11.40 4.05 -5.39
CA ILE A 264 11.75 5.44 -5.06
C ILE A 264 10.65 6.39 -5.54
N SER A 265 10.08 6.13 -6.73
CA SER A 265 8.92 6.89 -7.21
C SER A 265 7.74 6.78 -6.25
N TYR A 266 7.45 5.58 -5.71
CA TYR A 266 6.43 5.38 -4.68
C TYR A 266 6.72 6.16 -3.39
N TYR A 267 8.00 6.29 -3.01
CA TYR A 267 8.41 7.08 -1.86
C TYR A 267 7.90 8.52 -1.92
N SER A 268 7.95 9.12 -3.12
CA SER A 268 7.40 10.46 -3.37
C SER A 268 5.88 10.46 -3.54
N SER A 269 5.34 9.58 -4.39
CA SER A 269 3.91 9.62 -4.75
C SER A 269 2.98 9.21 -3.61
N SER A 270 3.49 8.41 -2.66
CA SER A 270 2.73 7.86 -1.53
C SER A 270 3.29 8.34 -0.19
N SER A 271 3.62 9.64 -0.08
CA SER A 271 4.23 10.24 1.12
C SER A 271 3.47 9.90 2.42
N ASP A 272 2.13 9.95 2.42
CA ASP A 272 1.28 9.58 3.57
C ASP A 272 1.49 8.15 4.08
N LEU A 273 1.80 7.21 3.19
CA LEU A 273 2.12 5.82 3.51
C LEU A 273 3.47 5.74 4.21
N PHE A 274 4.50 6.38 3.63
CA PHE A 274 5.84 6.35 4.20
C PHE A 274 5.92 7.08 5.53
N GLU A 275 5.25 8.23 5.68
CA GLU A 275 5.14 8.92 6.97
C GLU A 275 4.56 8.00 8.05
N PHE A 276 3.50 7.27 7.73
CA PHE A 276 2.88 6.33 8.65
C PHE A 276 3.79 5.15 8.96
N LEU A 277 4.39 4.51 7.95
CA LEU A 277 5.37 3.44 8.13
C LEU A 277 6.52 3.85 9.05
N HIS A 278 6.94 5.11 8.98
CA HIS A 278 7.98 5.66 9.86
C HIS A 278 7.51 5.93 11.29
N SER A 279 6.21 6.15 11.51
CA SER A 279 5.67 6.34 12.86
C SER A 279 5.53 5.03 13.64
N LEU A 280 5.44 3.90 12.95
CA LEU A 280 5.14 2.59 13.54
C LEU A 280 6.37 1.87 14.08
N THR A 281 6.20 1.24 15.24
CA THR A 281 7.15 0.31 15.85
C THR A 281 6.90 -1.13 15.37
N ALA A 282 7.79 -2.05 15.73
CA ALA A 282 7.59 -3.48 15.44
C ALA A 282 6.34 -4.04 16.13
N ASP A 283 6.04 -3.58 17.35
CA ASP A 283 4.86 -4.02 18.11
C ASP A 283 3.57 -3.52 17.45
N ASP A 284 3.57 -2.31 16.90
CA ASP A 284 2.39 -1.77 16.20
C ASP A 284 2.02 -2.63 14.98
N ILE A 285 3.04 -3.12 14.26
CA ILE A 285 2.83 -4.02 13.12
C ILE A 285 2.31 -5.38 13.58
N TYR A 286 2.87 -5.92 14.67
CA TYR A 286 2.40 -7.19 15.24
C TYR A 286 0.95 -7.08 15.69
N ASN A 287 0.59 -6.02 16.42
CA ASN A 287 -0.78 -5.75 16.86
C ASN A 287 -1.74 -5.61 15.66
N LEU A 288 -1.29 -4.93 14.59
CA LEU A 288 -2.08 -4.83 13.36
C LEU A 288 -2.32 -6.20 12.71
N GLN A 289 -1.31 -7.07 12.67
CA GLN A 289 -1.45 -8.42 12.12
C GLN A 289 -2.33 -9.32 13.00
N GLU A 290 -2.24 -9.19 14.32
CA GLU A 290 -3.06 -9.95 15.27
C GLU A 290 -4.54 -9.53 15.18
N ALA A 291 -4.80 -8.23 15.09
CA ALA A 291 -6.14 -7.67 15.02
C ALA A 291 -6.95 -8.19 13.83
N VAL A 292 -6.28 -8.61 12.74
CA VAL A 292 -6.93 -9.20 11.57
C VAL A 292 -7.68 -10.48 11.91
N ASN A 293 -7.27 -11.24 12.93
CA ASN A 293 -7.95 -12.48 13.34
C ASN A 293 -9.37 -12.21 13.90
N ASP A 294 -9.58 -11.04 14.48
CA ASP A 294 -10.82 -10.67 15.17
C ASP A 294 -11.67 -9.69 14.33
N TRP A 295 -11.20 -9.32 13.14
CA TRP A 295 -11.76 -8.23 12.35
C TRP A 295 -12.66 -8.74 11.21
N ASP A 296 -13.73 -8.00 10.93
CA ASP A 296 -14.61 -8.25 9.77
C ASP A 296 -13.99 -7.70 8.48
N GLU A 297 -13.66 -8.57 7.51
CA GLU A 297 -12.92 -8.25 6.25
C GLU A 297 -13.59 -7.18 5.35
N THR A 298 -14.73 -6.61 5.75
CA THR A 298 -15.47 -5.56 5.04
C THR A 298 -14.72 -4.22 4.93
N LEU A 299 -13.76 -3.91 5.81
CA LEU A 299 -13.03 -2.63 5.82
C LEU A 299 -11.63 -2.69 5.18
N VAL A 300 -10.87 -3.74 5.47
CA VAL A 300 -9.55 -4.02 4.87
C VAL A 300 -9.39 -5.52 4.78
N ASN A 301 -8.93 -6.01 3.62
CA ASN A 301 -8.61 -7.41 3.46
C ASN A 301 -7.39 -7.77 4.32
N THR A 302 -7.46 -8.88 5.04
CA THR A 302 -6.36 -9.56 5.72
C THR A 302 -5.04 -9.47 4.95
N LYS A 303 -5.04 -9.82 3.65
CA LYS A 303 -3.87 -9.78 2.78
C LYS A 303 -3.20 -8.39 2.75
N THR A 304 -3.99 -7.32 2.71
CA THR A 304 -3.46 -5.95 2.62
C THR A 304 -2.73 -5.53 3.89
N VAL A 305 -3.14 -6.02 5.06
CA VAL A 305 -2.40 -5.78 6.31
C VAL A 305 -1.06 -6.53 6.32
N PHE A 306 -1.03 -7.75 5.78
CA PHE A 306 0.22 -8.48 5.60
C PHE A 306 1.14 -7.85 4.54
N ASP A 307 0.58 -7.37 3.41
CA ASP A 307 1.30 -6.60 2.40
C ASP A 307 1.98 -5.38 3.05
N PHE A 308 1.24 -4.64 3.90
CA PHE A 308 1.75 -3.49 4.64
C PHE A 308 2.91 -3.86 5.59
N ALA A 309 2.79 -4.97 6.30
CA ALA A 309 3.87 -5.49 7.16
C ALA A 309 5.12 -5.88 6.36
N ILE A 310 4.97 -6.45 5.17
CA ILE A 310 6.09 -6.75 4.25
C ILE A 310 6.80 -5.47 3.83
N VAL A 311 6.04 -4.43 3.45
CA VAL A 311 6.61 -3.11 3.08
C VAL A 311 7.39 -2.50 4.24
N LYS A 312 6.81 -2.50 5.45
CA LYS A 312 7.49 -1.99 6.66
C LYS A 312 8.79 -2.75 6.94
N THR A 313 8.74 -4.09 6.87
CA THR A 313 9.91 -4.95 7.07
C THR A 313 11.01 -4.66 6.05
N PHE A 314 10.65 -4.45 4.78
CA PHE A 314 11.61 -4.08 3.74
C PHE A 314 12.30 -2.76 4.04
N ILE A 315 11.54 -1.72 4.43
CA ILE A 315 12.08 -0.40 4.75
C ILE A 315 13.02 -0.48 5.95
N ASP A 316 12.61 -1.14 7.02
CA ASP A 316 13.40 -1.24 8.25
C ASP A 316 14.73 -1.96 8.00
N ARG A 317 14.69 -3.11 7.29
CA ARG A 317 15.91 -3.84 6.90
C ARG A 317 16.81 -3.03 5.97
N SER A 318 16.22 -2.27 5.05
CA SER A 318 16.98 -1.41 4.14
C SER A 318 17.69 -0.30 4.90
N TYR A 319 17.01 0.33 5.86
CA TYR A 319 17.59 1.38 6.69
C TYR A 319 18.66 0.84 7.64
N GLU A 320 18.46 -0.35 8.20
CA GLU A 320 19.48 -1.03 8.99
C GLU A 320 20.75 -1.31 8.15
N ALA A 321 20.59 -1.87 6.95
CA ALA A 321 21.69 -2.12 6.03
C ALA A 321 22.46 -0.84 5.67
N ILE A 322 21.73 0.25 5.39
CA ILE A 322 22.30 1.57 5.10
C ILE A 322 23.11 2.08 6.31
N CYS A 323 22.53 2.04 7.51
CA CYS A 323 23.18 2.47 8.75
C CYS A 323 24.49 1.70 9.01
N VAL A 324 24.47 0.38 8.88
CA VAL A 324 25.66 -0.48 9.07
C VAL A 324 26.76 -0.12 8.07
N LYS A 325 26.41 0.04 6.79
CA LYS A 325 27.38 0.42 5.74
C LYS A 325 27.93 1.83 5.95
N GLN A 326 27.10 2.77 6.40
CA GLN A 326 27.53 4.13 6.69
C GLN A 326 28.51 4.19 7.86
N GLN A 327 28.30 3.40 8.91
CA GLN A 327 29.23 3.28 10.04
C GLN A 327 30.60 2.70 9.64
N GLN A 328 30.63 1.82 8.63
CA GLN A 328 31.87 1.22 8.10
C GLN A 328 32.69 2.19 7.25
N LEU A 329 32.06 3.17 6.60
CA LEU A 329 32.68 4.07 5.63
C LEU A 329 33.20 5.39 6.21
N LYS A 330 33.39 5.49 7.53
CA LYS A 330 33.79 6.69 8.29
C LYS A 330 34.45 7.79 7.42
N ASP A 331 33.78 8.93 7.34
CA ASP A 331 34.19 10.17 6.66
C ASP A 331 34.12 10.22 5.12
N GLN A 332 33.62 9.18 4.43
CA GLN A 332 33.35 9.26 2.99
C GLN A 332 31.95 9.81 2.68
N PRO A 333 31.80 10.68 1.66
CA PRO A 333 30.49 11.14 1.21
C PRO A 333 29.67 9.95 0.71
N PHE A 334 28.42 9.89 1.16
CA PHE A 334 27.51 8.83 0.77
C PHE A 334 27.21 8.91 -0.74
N GLN A 335 27.40 7.79 -1.44
CA GLN A 335 27.18 7.72 -2.88
C GLN A 335 25.83 7.04 -3.17
N LEU A 336 25.11 7.52 -4.19
CA LEU A 336 23.86 6.88 -4.68
C LEU A 336 24.03 5.39 -4.97
N LYS A 337 25.23 4.99 -5.41
CA LYS A 337 25.58 3.57 -5.64
C LYS A 337 25.46 2.72 -4.37
N LEU A 338 25.77 3.28 -3.19
CA LEU A 338 25.63 2.59 -1.91
C LEU A 338 24.16 2.36 -1.55
N LEU A 339 23.31 3.37 -1.80
CA LEU A 339 21.86 3.27 -1.60
C LEU A 339 21.27 2.14 -2.44
N ASN A 340 21.60 2.12 -3.74
CA ASN A 340 21.17 1.07 -4.65
C ASN A 340 21.61 -0.31 -4.17
N ASN A 341 22.87 -0.47 -3.74
CA ASN A 341 23.39 -1.75 -3.27
C ASN A 341 22.64 -2.25 -2.01
N CYS A 342 22.33 -1.36 -1.06
CA CYS A 342 21.59 -1.75 0.15
C CYS A 342 20.17 -2.20 -0.18
N PHE A 343 19.44 -1.43 -1.01
CA PHE A 343 18.12 -1.85 -1.46
C PHE A 343 18.16 -3.16 -2.25
N ALA A 344 19.11 -3.30 -3.18
CA ALA A 344 19.26 -4.50 -3.98
C ALA A 344 19.62 -5.74 -3.15
N GLU A 345 20.42 -5.58 -2.08
CA GLU A 345 20.76 -6.67 -1.16
C GLU A 345 19.52 -7.16 -0.40
N VAL A 346 18.71 -6.24 0.14
CA VAL A 346 17.48 -6.60 0.85
C VAL A 346 16.45 -7.19 -0.12
N TRP A 347 16.30 -6.62 -1.32
CA TRP A 347 15.30 -7.04 -2.32
C TRP A 347 15.51 -8.48 -2.81
N LYS A 348 16.73 -9.02 -2.74
CA LYS A 348 17.02 -10.41 -3.14
C LYS A 348 16.33 -11.46 -2.27
N ASN A 349 15.82 -11.08 -1.11
CA ASN A 349 15.08 -11.99 -0.26
C ASN A 349 13.73 -12.36 -0.91
N ASP A 350 13.43 -13.67 -0.99
CA ASP A 350 12.20 -14.20 -1.61
C ASP A 350 10.92 -13.60 -1.02
N GLN A 351 10.97 -13.14 0.24
CA GLN A 351 9.88 -12.43 0.90
C GLN A 351 9.42 -11.16 0.17
N PHE A 352 10.27 -10.54 -0.66
CA PHE A 352 9.99 -9.25 -1.32
C PHE A 352 9.73 -9.37 -2.83
N LYS A 353 9.49 -10.59 -3.34
CA LYS A 353 9.28 -10.85 -4.78
C LYS A 353 8.14 -10.01 -5.39
N ASP A 354 7.08 -9.75 -4.63
CA ASP A 354 5.92 -8.96 -5.05
C ASP A 354 5.84 -7.58 -4.35
N LEU A 355 6.97 -7.06 -3.82
CA LEU A 355 7.00 -5.84 -3.01
C LEU A 355 6.30 -4.63 -3.65
N LEU A 356 6.43 -4.43 -4.96
CA LEU A 356 5.75 -3.32 -5.66
C LEU A 356 4.22 -3.45 -5.61
N LYS A 357 3.68 -4.67 -5.67
CA LYS A 357 2.24 -4.92 -5.51
C LYS A 357 1.82 -4.72 -4.06
N CYS A 358 2.67 -5.13 -3.10
CA CYS A 358 2.42 -4.88 -1.68
C CYS A 358 2.38 -3.37 -1.39
N LEU A 359 3.28 -2.59 -2.00
CA LEU A 359 3.30 -1.12 -1.91
C LEU A 359 2.03 -0.50 -2.48
N GLU A 360 1.59 -0.94 -3.66
CA GLU A 360 0.35 -0.45 -4.29
C GLU A 360 -0.88 -0.74 -3.42
N SER A 361 -1.04 -2.00 -2.98
CA SER A 361 -2.09 -2.46 -2.06
C SER A 361 -2.13 -1.65 -0.76
N SER A 362 -0.95 -1.44 -0.17
CA SER A 362 -0.76 -0.67 1.07
C SER A 362 -1.07 0.81 0.87
N SER A 363 -0.65 1.40 -0.25
CA SER A 363 -0.89 2.80 -0.57
C SER A 363 -2.37 3.10 -0.76
N LEU A 364 -3.11 2.21 -1.41
CA LEU A 364 -4.55 2.37 -1.61
C LEU A 364 -5.35 2.27 -0.31
N SER A 365 -4.85 1.49 0.67
CA SER A 365 -5.58 1.18 1.91
C SER A 365 -5.03 1.88 3.15
N VAL A 366 -4.07 2.80 2.99
CA VAL A 366 -3.35 3.44 4.11
C VAL A 366 -4.30 4.10 5.12
N THR A 367 -5.36 4.76 4.66
CA THR A 367 -6.33 5.43 5.53
C THR A 367 -7.09 4.45 6.41
N SER A 368 -7.47 3.30 5.85
CA SER A 368 -8.17 2.26 6.60
C SER A 368 -7.23 1.59 7.62
N ILE A 369 -5.98 1.30 7.23
CA ILE A 369 -4.97 0.75 8.16
C ILE A 369 -4.68 1.73 9.30
N LYS A 370 -4.57 3.04 9.01
CA LYS A 370 -4.43 4.10 10.02
C LYS A 370 -5.59 4.08 11.01
N ARG A 371 -6.83 3.93 10.54
CA ARG A 371 -8.02 3.84 11.40
C ARG A 371 -7.95 2.61 12.32
N ILE A 372 -7.63 1.44 11.77
CA ILE A 372 -7.46 0.21 12.56
C ILE A 372 -6.41 0.42 13.65
N HIS A 373 -5.25 0.97 13.27
CA HIS A 373 -4.18 1.25 14.22
C HIS A 373 -4.61 2.21 15.34
N LEU A 374 -5.36 3.27 15.03
CA LEU A 374 -5.89 4.20 16.02
C LEU A 374 -6.90 3.52 16.96
N GLU A 375 -7.83 2.73 16.43
CA GLU A 375 -8.80 2.01 17.25
C GLU A 375 -8.13 1.00 18.20
N LEU A 376 -7.09 0.30 17.72
CA LEU A 376 -6.28 -0.58 18.56
C LEU A 376 -5.55 0.22 19.64
N THR A 377 -4.92 1.34 19.26
CA THR A 377 -4.21 2.21 20.22
C THR A 377 -5.15 2.78 21.28
N ASP A 378 -6.36 3.18 20.90
CA ASP A 378 -7.36 3.70 21.82
C ASP A 378 -7.90 2.61 22.77
N LYS A 379 -8.16 1.41 22.26
CA LYS A 379 -8.53 0.24 23.08
C LYS A 379 -7.41 -0.11 24.06
N GLU A 380 -6.17 -0.13 23.60
CA GLU A 380 -4.99 -0.41 24.42
C GLU A 380 -4.79 0.64 25.52
N GLN A 381 -4.91 1.92 25.18
CA GLN A 381 -4.85 2.99 26.15
C GLN A 381 -6.02 2.90 27.15
N SER A 382 -7.21 2.52 26.70
CA SER A 382 -8.36 2.31 27.57
C SER A 382 -8.11 1.21 28.59
N LYS A 383 -7.58 0.05 28.16
CA LYS A 383 -7.22 -1.07 29.07
C LYS A 383 -6.12 -0.68 30.05
N ARG A 384 -5.09 0.05 29.61
CA ARG A 384 -4.03 0.58 30.50
C ARG A 384 -4.60 1.54 31.54
N ARG A 385 -5.52 2.42 31.16
CA ARG A 385 -6.19 3.34 32.10
C ARG A 385 -7.04 2.57 33.11
N GLN A 386 -7.79 1.56 32.68
CA GLN A 386 -8.56 0.71 33.59
C GLN A 386 -7.69 0.01 34.64
N ILE A 387 -6.54 -0.56 34.24
CA ILE A 387 -5.57 -1.15 35.18
C ILE A 387 -5.12 -0.11 36.21
N VAL A 388 -4.78 1.09 35.76
CA VAL A 388 -4.36 2.19 36.64
C VAL A 388 -5.49 2.60 37.59
N ASP A 389 -6.71 2.73 37.11
CA ASP A 389 -7.87 3.12 37.92
C ASP A 389 -8.16 2.07 39.01
N ILE A 390 -8.09 0.78 38.67
CA ILE A 390 -8.28 -0.33 39.63
C ILE A 390 -7.22 -0.29 40.74
N LEU A 391 -5.94 -0.12 40.38
CA LEU A 391 -4.85 -0.06 41.35
C LEU A 391 -4.87 1.23 42.16
N GLN A 392 -5.29 2.36 41.57
CA GLN A 392 -5.30 3.63 42.26
C GLN A 392 -6.35 3.66 43.36
N LYS A 393 -7.59 3.24 43.05
CA LYS A 393 -8.65 3.17 44.03
C LYS A 393 -9.78 2.26 43.57
N SER A 394 -9.89 1.08 44.17
CA SER A 394 -11.02 0.17 43.94
C SER A 394 -11.50 -0.49 45.23
N THR A 395 -12.76 -0.93 45.21
CA THR A 395 -13.36 -1.73 46.29
C THR A 395 -13.69 -3.11 45.74
N ILE A 396 -13.18 -4.14 46.40
CA ILE A 396 -13.33 -5.55 46.01
C ILE A 396 -14.35 -6.20 46.94
N CYS A 397 -15.36 -6.86 46.38
CA CYS A 397 -16.34 -7.63 47.13
C CYS A 397 -16.56 -8.99 46.46
N PHE A 398 -16.56 -10.07 47.23
CA PHE A 398 -16.87 -11.41 46.70
C PHE A 398 -18.37 -11.67 46.76
N VAL A 399 -18.92 -12.23 45.70
CA VAL A 399 -20.35 -12.57 45.61
C VAL A 399 -20.53 -14.04 45.33
N ARG A 400 -21.63 -14.58 45.86
CA ARG A 400 -22.06 -15.93 45.56
C ARG A 400 -23.01 -15.90 44.37
N ILE A 401 -22.73 -16.72 43.36
CA ILE A 401 -23.62 -16.96 42.23
C ILE A 401 -24.51 -18.16 42.58
N LEU A 402 -25.82 -17.94 42.59
CA LEU A 402 -26.82 -18.97 42.86
C LEU A 402 -27.09 -19.78 41.56
N HIS A 403 -26.12 -20.62 41.18
CA HIS A 403 -26.31 -21.69 40.18
C HIS A 403 -26.10 -23.07 40.83
N TYR A 404 -26.43 -24.14 40.11
CA TYR A 404 -26.44 -25.53 40.61
C TYR A 404 -25.13 -25.96 41.32
N ASP A 405 -24.00 -25.34 41.00
CA ASP A 405 -22.68 -25.67 41.57
C ASP A 405 -22.12 -24.62 42.56
N ALA A 406 -22.94 -23.67 43.04
CA ALA A 406 -22.55 -22.63 44.00
C ALA A 406 -21.14 -22.03 43.79
N THR A 407 -20.96 -21.32 42.67
CA THR A 407 -19.70 -20.65 42.34
C THR A 407 -19.60 -19.26 42.96
N PHE A 408 -18.38 -18.79 43.22
CA PHE A 408 -18.10 -17.43 43.66
C PHE A 408 -17.55 -16.58 42.51
N ASP A 409 -17.81 -15.28 42.57
CA ASP A 409 -17.30 -14.27 41.64
C ASP A 409 -16.88 -13.02 42.44
N VAL A 410 -16.27 -12.06 41.75
CA VAL A 410 -15.80 -10.80 42.33
C VAL A 410 -16.52 -9.63 41.68
N ASN A 411 -16.86 -8.65 42.50
CA ASN A 411 -17.26 -7.31 42.07
C ASN A 411 -16.12 -6.35 42.43
N VAL A 412 -15.44 -5.82 41.42
CA VAL A 412 -14.50 -4.69 41.59
C VAL A 412 -15.23 -3.41 41.24
N GLU A 413 -15.48 -2.58 42.25
CA GLU A 413 -16.17 -1.30 42.12
C GLU A 413 -15.19 -0.14 42.09
N LEU A 414 -15.28 0.67 41.04
CA LEU A 414 -14.53 1.93 40.91
C LEU A 414 -15.32 3.10 41.53
N PRO A 415 -14.64 4.10 42.12
CA PRO A 415 -15.29 5.28 42.68
C PRO A 415 -16.03 6.08 41.60
N PRO A 416 -17.22 6.65 41.92
CA PRO A 416 -17.99 7.43 40.95
C PRO A 416 -17.23 8.70 40.57
N GLY A 417 -16.74 8.76 39.32
CA GLY A 417 -16.05 9.92 38.77
C GLY A 417 -14.95 9.64 37.74
N GLN A 418 -14.59 8.37 37.48
CA GLN A 418 -13.45 8.04 36.60
C GLN A 418 -13.79 7.43 35.23
N THR A 419 -15.04 7.11 34.93
CA THR A 419 -15.42 6.59 33.59
C THR A 419 -16.01 7.68 32.70
N THR A 420 -15.37 7.95 31.57
CA THR A 420 -15.77 8.89 30.51
C THR A 420 -16.95 8.43 29.65
N THR A 421 -17.67 7.38 30.04
CA THR A 421 -18.84 6.90 29.30
C THR A 421 -20.12 7.54 29.83
N THR A 422 -20.85 8.17 28.92
CA THR A 422 -22.01 9.05 29.09
C THR A 422 -23.30 8.36 29.54
N ASP A 423 -23.25 7.39 30.46
CA ASP A 423 -24.45 6.77 31.02
C ASP A 423 -24.41 6.71 32.56
N THR A 424 -25.08 7.68 33.17
CA THR A 424 -25.73 7.67 34.48
C THR A 424 -25.12 6.79 35.60
N LYS A 425 -24.41 7.43 36.55
CA LYS A 425 -24.45 7.17 38.02
C LYS A 425 -24.50 5.70 38.52
N LYS A 426 -23.94 4.72 37.81
CA LYS A 426 -23.66 3.39 38.33
C LYS A 426 -22.15 3.25 38.48
N ARG A 427 -21.68 2.81 39.66
CA ARG A 427 -20.30 2.35 39.83
C ARG A 427 -20.04 1.31 38.74
N ALA A 428 -19.02 1.50 37.92
CA ALA A 428 -18.58 0.46 37.01
C ALA A 428 -18.21 -0.76 37.86
N LYS A 429 -18.89 -1.88 37.60
CA LYS A 429 -18.64 -3.17 38.25
C LYS A 429 -17.90 -4.04 37.26
N LEU A 430 -16.68 -4.42 37.59
CA LEU A 430 -15.91 -5.39 36.82
C LEU A 430 -16.05 -6.77 37.48
N LEU A 431 -16.21 -7.79 36.65
CA LEU A 431 -16.34 -9.20 37.05
C LEU A 431 -14.99 -9.91 36.95
N LEU A 432 -14.91 -11.17 37.42
CA LEU A 432 -13.67 -11.95 37.30
C LEU A 432 -13.16 -12.05 35.85
N ALA A 433 -14.07 -12.22 34.88
CA ALA A 433 -13.70 -12.32 33.47
C ALA A 433 -12.96 -11.06 32.97
N ASP A 434 -13.43 -9.87 33.36
CA ASP A 434 -12.79 -8.61 33.00
C ASP A 434 -11.39 -8.49 33.64
N ILE A 435 -11.26 -8.91 34.90
CA ILE A 435 -9.98 -8.90 35.63
C ILE A 435 -8.99 -9.89 35.00
N SER A 436 -9.42 -11.09 34.63
CA SER A 436 -8.56 -12.08 33.96
C SER A 436 -8.14 -11.59 32.57
N GLU A 437 -9.02 -10.96 31.80
CA GLU A 437 -8.67 -10.34 30.51
C GLU A 437 -7.62 -9.23 30.69
N LEU A 438 -7.83 -8.33 31.66
CA LEU A 438 -6.87 -7.26 31.97
C LEU A 438 -5.53 -7.83 32.47
N ARG A 439 -5.53 -8.94 33.21
CA ARG A 439 -4.32 -9.62 33.70
C ARG A 439 -3.51 -10.18 32.53
N ASP A 440 -4.18 -10.89 31.62
CA ASP A 440 -3.53 -11.46 30.46
C ASP A 440 -2.97 -10.36 29.55
N ARG A 441 -3.72 -9.25 29.40
CA ARG A 441 -3.19 -8.08 28.70
C ARG A 441 -2.02 -7.44 29.42
N ALA A 442 -2.07 -7.29 30.75
CA ALA A 442 -0.96 -6.73 31.53
C ALA A 442 0.34 -7.53 31.34
N ARG A 443 0.25 -8.87 31.29
CA ARG A 443 1.40 -9.75 30.96
C ARG A 443 1.95 -9.47 29.57
N LEU A 444 1.09 -9.37 28.54
CA LEU A 444 1.52 -9.05 27.18
C LEU A 444 2.20 -7.67 27.10
N LEU A 445 1.69 -6.68 27.83
CA LEU A 445 2.29 -5.35 27.91
C LEU A 445 3.66 -5.38 28.60
N GLU A 446 3.83 -6.20 29.64
CA GLU A 446 5.11 -6.40 30.29
C GLU A 446 6.14 -7.00 29.31
N TYR A 447 5.76 -8.03 28.55
CA TYR A 447 6.64 -8.64 27.55
C TYR A 447 7.06 -7.67 26.44
N SER A 448 6.12 -6.90 25.87
CA SER A 448 6.42 -5.91 24.81
C SER A 448 7.35 -4.80 25.30
N SER A 449 7.16 -4.31 26.53
CA SER A 449 7.99 -3.24 27.12
C SER A 449 9.46 -3.66 27.30
N ASN A 450 9.73 -4.95 27.55
CA ASN A 450 11.10 -5.46 27.70
C ASN A 450 11.86 -5.52 26.36
N VAL A 451 11.18 -5.50 25.21
CA VAL A 451 11.80 -5.64 23.88
C VAL A 451 12.10 -4.27 23.23
N ASN A 452 11.28 -3.24 23.49
CA ASN A 452 11.28 -1.99 22.71
C ASN A 452 11.72 -0.71 23.43
N ASN A 453 12.40 -0.80 24.57
CA ASN A 453 12.83 0.38 25.32
C ASN A 453 14.00 1.14 24.66
N ARG A 454 13.68 2.04 23.72
CA ARG A 454 14.61 3.06 23.19
C ARG A 454 14.13 4.51 23.34
N LYS A 455 12.89 4.79 23.79
CA LYS A 455 12.32 6.15 23.75
C LYS A 455 11.63 6.69 25.02
N LYS A 456 11.41 5.89 26.08
CA LYS A 456 10.92 6.39 27.38
C LYS A 456 12.08 6.63 28.35
N SER A 457 11.92 7.58 29.27
CA SER A 457 12.88 7.74 30.37
C SER A 457 12.94 6.42 31.16
N GLN A 458 14.14 6.02 31.58
CA GLN A 458 14.35 4.73 32.24
C GLN A 458 13.48 4.59 33.50
N ALA A 459 13.27 5.69 34.24
CA ALA A 459 12.43 5.75 35.43
C ALA A 459 10.93 5.55 35.13
N ASP A 460 10.40 6.15 34.06
CA ASP A 460 8.97 5.99 33.71
C ASP A 460 8.65 4.57 33.24
N SER A 461 9.60 3.93 32.56
CA SER A 461 9.43 2.54 32.12
C SER A 461 9.49 1.54 33.28
N GLU A 462 10.34 1.77 34.28
CA GLU A 462 10.42 0.91 35.47
C GLU A 462 9.15 1.00 36.31
N HIS A 463 8.63 2.21 36.52
CA HIS A 463 7.39 2.42 37.26
C HIS A 463 6.15 1.84 36.55
N GLU A 464 6.08 1.90 35.22
CA GLU A 464 5.01 1.25 34.46
C GLU A 464 5.09 -0.27 34.56
N LYS A 465 6.29 -0.84 34.52
CA LYS A 465 6.51 -2.28 34.70
C LYS A 465 6.09 -2.76 36.08
N GLU A 466 6.53 -2.07 37.14
CA GLU A 466 6.15 -2.37 38.52
C GLU A 466 4.62 -2.35 38.68
N ARG A 467 3.94 -1.35 38.09
CA ARG A 467 2.47 -1.28 38.09
C ARG A 467 1.80 -2.46 37.41
N LEU A 468 2.28 -2.88 36.23
CA LEU A 468 1.72 -4.03 35.53
C LEU A 468 1.91 -5.31 36.33
N GLN A 469 3.09 -5.50 36.92
CA GLN A 469 3.38 -6.66 37.77
C GLN A 469 2.49 -6.68 39.02
N ASN A 470 2.33 -5.54 39.70
CA ASN A 470 1.42 -5.41 40.83
C ASN A 470 -0.03 -5.76 40.45
N PHE A 471 -0.48 -5.39 39.25
CA PHE A 471 -1.82 -5.80 38.78
C PHE A 471 -1.93 -7.31 38.54
N VAL A 472 -0.90 -7.93 37.98
CA VAL A 472 -0.88 -9.39 37.76
C VAL A 472 -0.96 -10.15 39.08
N GLU A 473 -0.22 -9.70 40.10
CA GLU A 473 -0.27 -10.27 41.45
C GLU A 473 -1.63 -10.03 42.13
N PHE A 474 -2.20 -8.85 41.96
CA PHE A 474 -3.54 -8.51 42.44
C PHE A 474 -4.62 -9.42 41.85
N ALA A 475 -4.61 -9.64 40.52
CA ALA A 475 -5.55 -10.52 39.85
C ALA A 475 -5.40 -11.98 40.32
N ALA A 476 -4.17 -12.48 40.48
CA ALA A 476 -3.91 -13.81 40.99
C ALA A 476 -4.40 -14.00 42.44
N LEU A 477 -4.31 -12.95 43.26
CA LEU A 477 -4.83 -12.96 44.63
C LEU A 477 -6.36 -13.03 44.68
N ILE A 478 -7.04 -12.33 43.78
CA ILE A 478 -8.50 -12.43 43.63
C ILE A 478 -8.89 -13.85 43.23
N GLU A 479 -8.23 -14.42 42.23
CA GLU A 479 -8.49 -15.77 41.72
C GLU A 479 -8.30 -16.83 42.82
N SER A 480 -7.20 -16.78 43.58
CA SER A 480 -6.97 -17.72 44.69
C SER A 480 -7.97 -17.55 45.82
N THR A 481 -8.43 -16.31 46.08
CA THR A 481 -9.46 -16.07 47.09
C THR A 481 -10.79 -16.70 46.69
N ILE A 482 -11.18 -16.59 45.42
CA ILE A 482 -12.37 -17.25 44.88
C ILE A 482 -12.24 -18.77 44.99
N GLU A 483 -11.08 -19.32 44.66
CA GLU A 483 -10.80 -20.75 44.78
C GLU A 483 -10.94 -21.23 46.23
N TYR A 484 -10.32 -20.54 47.21
CA TYR A 484 -10.44 -20.92 48.62
C TYR A 484 -11.86 -20.78 49.15
N LEU A 485 -12.61 -19.74 48.75
CA LEU A 485 -14.02 -19.60 49.11
C LEU A 485 -14.88 -20.72 48.52
N THR A 486 -14.60 -21.11 47.28
CA THR A 486 -15.26 -22.24 46.62
C THR A 486 -14.98 -23.53 47.37
N ASN A 487 -13.71 -23.84 47.66
CA ASN A 487 -13.32 -25.04 48.38
C ASN A 487 -13.91 -25.10 49.79
N LEU A 488 -13.85 -23.99 50.54
CA LEU A 488 -14.47 -23.90 51.87
C LEU A 488 -15.99 -24.09 51.80
N TYR A 489 -16.65 -23.57 50.77
CA TYR A 489 -18.08 -23.76 50.58
C TYR A 489 -18.41 -25.20 50.24
N THR A 490 -17.67 -25.82 49.30
CA THR A 490 -17.88 -27.21 48.91
C THR A 490 -17.61 -28.17 50.04
N SER A 491 -16.57 -27.92 50.86
CA SER A 491 -16.29 -28.68 52.08
C SER A 491 -17.22 -28.32 53.25
N GLY A 492 -18.19 -27.45 53.02
CA GLY A 492 -19.22 -27.12 54.00
C GLY A 492 -18.70 -26.38 55.23
N HIS A 493 -17.85 -25.38 55.09
CA HIS A 493 -17.43 -24.55 56.22
C HIS A 493 -18.47 -23.45 56.57
N PRO A 494 -18.86 -23.26 57.85
CA PRO A 494 -19.93 -22.33 58.24
C PRO A 494 -19.64 -20.85 57.96
N SER A 495 -18.36 -20.46 57.99
CA SER A 495 -17.97 -19.05 57.99
C SER A 495 -17.84 -18.41 56.61
N VAL A 496 -18.13 -19.12 55.50
CA VAL A 496 -17.96 -18.58 54.13
C VAL A 496 -18.73 -17.27 53.93
N GLY A 497 -19.92 -17.16 54.52
CA GLY A 497 -20.74 -15.93 54.46
C GLY A 497 -20.07 -14.68 55.05
N ASN A 498 -19.05 -14.84 55.91
CA ASN A 498 -18.32 -13.73 56.51
C ASN A 498 -17.42 -13.00 55.52
N PHE A 499 -17.09 -13.64 54.39
CA PHE A 499 -16.21 -13.10 53.36
C PHE A 499 -16.98 -12.54 52.15
N LEU A 500 -18.31 -12.63 52.14
CA LEU A 500 -19.15 -12.21 51.04
C LEU A 500 -19.63 -10.76 51.16
N GLN A 501 -20.06 -10.22 50.02
CA GLN A 501 -20.63 -8.89 49.87
C GLN A 501 -21.83 -8.73 50.82
N GLY A 502 -21.81 -7.63 51.59
CA GLY A 502 -22.76 -7.37 52.67
C GLY A 502 -22.13 -7.54 54.06
N THR A 503 -21.11 -8.39 54.17
CA THR A 503 -20.35 -8.59 55.41
C THR A 503 -18.94 -8.00 55.31
N LYS A 504 -18.27 -8.15 54.17
CA LYS A 504 -16.90 -7.70 53.98
C LYS A 504 -16.65 -7.09 52.60
N SER A 505 -15.75 -6.12 52.57
CA SER A 505 -15.23 -5.47 51.36
C SER A 505 -13.77 -5.10 51.59
N PHE A 506 -12.95 -5.22 50.56
CA PHE A 506 -11.53 -4.93 50.61
C PHE A 506 -11.22 -3.69 49.80
N LEU A 507 -10.29 -2.86 50.27
CA LEU A 507 -9.91 -1.65 49.58
C LEU A 507 -8.53 -1.83 48.93
N CYS A 508 -8.42 -1.45 47.66
CA CYS A 508 -7.14 -1.26 46.99
C CYS A 508 -6.89 0.24 46.85
N ILE A 509 -5.76 0.73 47.37
CA ILE A 509 -5.32 2.12 47.21
C ILE A 509 -3.86 2.12 46.79
N ASP A 510 -3.55 2.80 45.69
CA ASP A 510 -2.21 2.96 45.15
C ASP A 510 -1.42 1.64 45.06
N GLY A 511 -2.10 0.59 44.61
CA GLY A 511 -1.56 -0.76 44.44
C GLY A 511 -1.39 -1.55 45.73
N LYS A 512 -1.87 -1.05 46.87
CA LYS A 512 -1.84 -1.76 48.15
C LYS A 512 -3.20 -2.37 48.47
N TYR A 513 -3.19 -3.68 48.73
CA TYR A 513 -4.37 -4.49 49.02
C TYR A 513 -4.09 -5.46 50.18
N ASP A 514 -3.41 -4.96 51.22
CA ASP A 514 -2.93 -5.73 52.38
C ASP A 514 -4.06 -6.48 53.11
N GLU A 515 -5.25 -5.87 53.21
CA GLU A 515 -6.41 -6.51 53.84
C GLU A 515 -6.84 -7.77 53.09
N LEU A 516 -6.79 -7.73 51.75
CA LEU A 516 -7.11 -8.87 50.90
C LEU A 516 -6.04 -9.96 51.03
N GLN A 517 -4.76 -9.59 51.08
CA GLN A 517 -3.65 -10.54 51.28
C GLN A 517 -3.74 -11.25 52.63
N GLN A 518 -4.02 -10.50 53.70
CA GLN A 518 -4.17 -11.06 55.04
C GLN A 518 -5.35 -12.02 55.11
N ASP A 519 -6.47 -11.67 54.49
CA ASP A 519 -7.65 -12.53 54.48
C ASP A 519 -7.50 -13.75 53.58
N ASN A 520 -6.84 -13.63 52.44
CA ASN A 520 -6.48 -14.77 51.61
C ASN A 520 -5.62 -15.77 52.41
N THR A 521 -4.62 -15.28 53.15
CA THR A 521 -3.79 -16.12 54.04
C THR A 521 -4.63 -16.81 55.13
N LYS A 522 -5.60 -16.08 55.72
CA LYS A 522 -6.52 -16.66 56.71
C LYS A 522 -7.40 -17.74 56.08
N LEU A 523 -7.91 -17.53 54.87
CA LEU A 523 -8.72 -18.51 54.15
C LEU A 523 -7.91 -19.78 53.84
N THR A 524 -6.64 -19.65 53.46
CA THR A 524 -5.75 -20.79 53.25
C THR A 524 -5.55 -21.61 54.52
N ILE A 525 -5.28 -20.94 55.65
CA ILE A 525 -5.13 -21.60 56.97
C ILE A 525 -6.45 -22.26 57.38
N LEU A 526 -7.55 -21.54 57.24
CA LEU A 526 -8.89 -22.01 57.60
C LEU A 526 -9.28 -23.26 56.80
N LEU A 527 -9.02 -23.26 55.48
CA LEU A 527 -9.28 -24.42 54.62
C LEU A 527 -8.46 -25.62 55.06
N LYS A 528 -7.16 -25.44 55.28
CA LYS A 528 -6.26 -26.52 55.70
C LYS A 528 -6.64 -27.12 57.06
N ASP A 529 -6.97 -26.26 58.02
CA ASP A 529 -7.40 -26.67 59.35
C ASP A 529 -8.75 -27.40 59.28
N TRP A 530 -9.66 -26.91 58.45
CA TRP A 530 -10.96 -27.53 58.21
C TRP A 530 -10.85 -28.91 57.56
N GLU A 531 -10.06 -29.04 56.49
CA GLU A 531 -9.80 -30.33 55.83
C GLU A 531 -9.20 -31.34 56.79
N THR A 532 -8.23 -30.92 57.62
CA THR A 532 -7.61 -31.78 58.63
C THR A 532 -8.64 -32.25 59.66
N ASN A 533 -9.51 -31.35 60.12
CA ASN A 533 -10.58 -31.68 61.05
C ASN A 533 -11.60 -32.63 60.42
N LEU A 534 -12.07 -32.34 59.20
CA LEU A 534 -12.98 -33.22 58.45
C LEU A 534 -12.41 -34.64 58.31
N CYS A 535 -11.13 -34.77 57.93
CA CYS A 535 -10.46 -36.07 57.84
C CYS A 535 -10.46 -36.82 59.18
N ASN A 536 -10.04 -36.17 60.28
CA ASN A 536 -10.04 -36.78 61.61
C ASN A 536 -11.45 -37.24 62.04
N MET A 537 -12.48 -36.50 61.62
CA MET A 537 -13.86 -36.84 61.91
C MET A 537 -14.39 -37.99 61.08
N TYR A 538 -14.01 -38.06 59.81
CA TYR A 538 -14.35 -39.21 58.97
C TYR A 538 -13.67 -40.50 59.47
N GLU A 539 -12.47 -40.40 60.06
CA GLU A 539 -11.80 -41.53 60.70
C GLU A 539 -12.50 -41.99 61.99
N THR A 540 -12.94 -41.05 62.83
CA THR A 540 -13.60 -41.36 64.12
C THR A 540 -15.07 -41.75 63.96
N HIS A 541 -15.75 -41.16 62.97
CA HIS A 541 -17.18 -41.31 62.72
C HIS A 541 -17.43 -41.61 61.25
N ILE A 542 -17.07 -42.83 60.83
CA ILE A 542 -17.15 -43.27 59.42
C ILE A 542 -18.54 -43.09 58.79
N SER A 543 -19.60 -43.12 59.60
CA SER A 543 -20.98 -42.91 59.14
C SER A 543 -21.22 -41.51 58.57
N LEU A 544 -20.35 -40.55 58.88
CA LEU A 544 -20.39 -39.22 58.29
C LEU A 544 -20.05 -39.26 56.78
N THR A 545 -19.24 -40.22 56.33
CA THR A 545 -18.88 -40.34 54.90
C THR A 545 -20.05 -40.74 53.99
N TYR A 546 -21.21 -41.10 54.54
CA TYR A 546 -22.41 -41.43 53.77
C TYR A 546 -23.17 -40.20 53.24
N PHE A 547 -22.86 -39.01 53.73
CA PHE A 547 -23.53 -37.77 53.34
C PHE A 547 -22.55 -36.89 52.57
N SER A 548 -23.05 -36.18 51.56
CA SER A 548 -22.28 -35.08 50.95
C SER A 548 -22.27 -33.85 51.88
N ASP A 549 -21.28 -32.99 51.72
CA ASP A 549 -21.11 -31.76 52.52
C ASP A 549 -22.38 -30.86 52.49
N ASP A 550 -23.09 -30.83 51.37
CA ASP A 550 -24.34 -30.07 51.22
C ASP A 550 -25.52 -30.76 51.94
N GLN A 551 -25.52 -32.10 52.00
CA GLN A 551 -26.49 -32.88 52.79
C GLN A 551 -26.25 -32.72 54.29
N PHE A 552 -24.99 -32.57 54.71
CA PHE A 552 -24.66 -32.24 56.09
C PHE A 552 -25.34 -30.95 56.54
N TRP A 553 -25.21 -29.87 55.77
CA TRP A 553 -25.86 -28.60 56.08
C TRP A 553 -27.37 -28.71 56.12
N GLN A 554 -27.98 -29.47 55.21
CA GLN A 554 -29.43 -29.68 55.19
C GLN A 554 -29.92 -30.45 56.42
N ILE A 555 -29.18 -31.50 56.82
CA ILE A 555 -29.50 -32.28 58.04
C ILE A 555 -29.33 -31.40 59.27
N GLU A 556 -28.27 -30.61 59.32
CA GLU A 556 -27.94 -29.80 60.48
C GLU A 556 -28.89 -28.61 60.66
N ASP A 557 -29.23 -27.90 59.58
CA ASP A 557 -30.25 -26.84 59.57
C ASP A 557 -31.65 -27.40 59.91
N TYR A 558 -31.97 -28.61 59.43
CA TYR A 558 -33.22 -29.30 59.79
C TYR A 558 -33.30 -29.64 61.29
N ILE A 559 -32.21 -30.13 61.88
CA ILE A 559 -32.13 -30.46 63.31
C ILE A 559 -32.17 -29.17 64.14
N TYR A 560 -31.37 -28.16 63.77
CA TYR A 560 -31.26 -26.88 64.48
C TYR A 560 -32.58 -26.11 64.51
N ARG A 561 -33.33 -26.08 63.40
CA ARG A 561 -34.65 -25.41 63.35
C ARG A 561 -35.73 -26.11 64.17
N ARG A 562 -35.51 -27.35 64.62
CA ARG A 562 -36.52 -28.18 65.30
C ARG A 562 -36.17 -28.52 66.75
N SER A 563 -34.95 -28.23 67.21
CA SER A 563 -34.58 -28.38 68.61
C SER A 563 -35.12 -27.21 69.44
N SER A 564 -35.98 -27.49 70.42
CA SER A 564 -36.53 -26.51 71.37
C SER A 564 -35.57 -26.15 72.52
N LEU A 565 -34.30 -26.55 72.42
CA LEU A 565 -33.28 -26.32 73.44
C LEU A 565 -32.49 -25.07 73.07
N ALA A 566 -32.57 -24.06 73.93
CA ALA A 566 -31.82 -22.81 73.84
C ALA A 566 -30.31 -23.05 74.05
N ASP A 567 -29.63 -23.60 73.04
CA ASP A 567 -28.16 -23.65 72.93
C ASP A 567 -27.80 -23.07 71.54
N PRO A 568 -26.97 -22.01 71.44
CA PRO A 568 -26.80 -21.26 70.19
C PRO A 568 -25.91 -21.96 69.14
N GLY A 569 -25.60 -23.26 69.31
CA GLY A 569 -24.71 -24.03 68.43
C GLY A 569 -25.45 -25.11 67.65
N TYR A 570 -25.09 -25.26 66.37
CA TYR A 570 -25.53 -26.35 65.51
C TYR A 570 -25.17 -27.73 66.14
N HIS A 571 -26.14 -28.67 66.13
CA HIS A 571 -26.14 -29.82 67.04
C HIS A 571 -25.31 -31.05 66.59
N LEU A 572 -24.98 -31.18 65.30
CA LEU A 572 -24.09 -32.26 64.82
C LEU A 572 -22.62 -31.82 64.91
N LEU A 573 -22.34 -30.52 64.77
CA LEU A 573 -21.03 -29.93 65.00
C LEU A 573 -20.50 -30.07 66.45
N LYS A 574 -21.37 -30.34 67.44
CA LYS A 574 -20.98 -30.58 68.85
C LYS A 574 -20.26 -31.92 69.09
N TYR A 575 -20.28 -32.82 68.10
CA TYR A 575 -19.48 -34.06 68.09
C TYR A 575 -18.29 -33.97 67.12
N ILE A 576 -18.17 -32.83 66.45
CA ILE A 576 -17.11 -32.45 65.50
C ILE A 576 -16.07 -31.53 66.19
N GLY A 577 -16.35 -31.11 67.43
CA GLY A 577 -15.43 -30.45 68.36
C GLY A 577 -16.01 -30.38 69.76
#